data_AF-A0A1I1GYD4-F1
#
_entry.id   AF-A0A1I1GYD4-F1
#
_cell.length_a   1.000
_cell.length_b   1.000
_cell.length_c   1.000
_cell.angle_alpha   90.00
_cell.angle_beta   90.00
_cell.angle_gamma   90.00
#
_symmetry.space_group_name_H-M   'P 1'
#
loop_
_entity.id
_entity.type
_entity.pdbx_description
1 polymer ?
#
loop_
_entity_poly.entity_id
_entity_poly.type
_entity_poly.pdbx_seq_one_letter_code
_entity_poly.pdbx_strand_id
1 'polypeptide(L)' 'MKIMYITYQQGRRKSIIKEGVDILMSDVKISPVKQIKKLEVTNVTSNSDNKINEEITGFFINAVHKNYLANRLRY' A
#
# COMPACT_ATOMS: atom_id res chain seq x y z
N MET A 1 -6.83 12.79 25.82
CA MET A 1 -6.30 11.57 25.18
C MET A 1 -7.36 11.00 24.26
N LYS A 2 -7.05 10.77 22.98
CA LYS A 2 -7.99 10.24 21.99
C LYS A 2 -7.89 8.72 21.97
N ILE A 3 -9.00 8.02 22.16
CA ILE A 3 -9.04 6.56 22.21
C ILE A 3 -9.91 6.05 21.05
N MET A 4 -9.38 5.12 20.27
CA MET A 4 -10.09 4.49 19.16
C MET A 4 -10.25 2.99 19.44
N TYR A 5 -11.48 2.49 19.37
CA TYR A 5 -11.81 1.07 19.44
C TYR A 5 -12.31 0.61 18.08
N ILE A 6 -11.75 -0.49 17.58
CA ILE A 6 -12.16 -1.10 16.30
C ILE A 6 -12.51 -2.56 16.56
N THR A 7 -13.67 -2.98 16.08
CA THR A 7 -14.11 -4.38 16.14
C THR A 7 -14.57 -4.86 14.76
N TYR A 8 -14.33 -6.14 14.50
CA TYR A 8 -14.67 -6.82 13.26
C TYR A 8 -15.62 -7.97 13.57
N GLN A 9 -16.84 -7.94 13.02
CA GLN A 9 -17.83 -8.99 13.21
C GLN A 9 -18.62 -9.20 11.92
N GLN A 10 -18.78 -10.45 11.49
CA GLN A 10 -19.64 -10.84 10.36
C GLN A 10 -19.43 -10.01 9.08
N GLY A 11 -18.17 -9.75 8.71
CA GLY A 11 -17.84 -8.95 7.52
C GLY A 11 -18.19 -7.47 7.66
N ARG A 12 -18.34 -6.96 8.88
CA ARG A 12 -18.52 -5.54 9.18
C ARG A 12 -17.40 -5.03 10.09
N ARG A 13 -17.05 -3.76 9.90
CA ARG A 13 -16.10 -3.02 10.72
C ARG A 13 -16.88 -1.97 11.51
N LYS A 14 -16.83 -2.05 12.83
CA LYS A 14 -17.33 -1.03 13.74
C LYS A 14 -16.15 -0.27 14.34
N SER A 15 -16.22 1.04 14.36
CA SER A 15 -15.22 1.90 14.99
C SER A 15 -15.87 2.93 15.91
N ILE A 16 -15.31 3.10 17.09
CA ILE A 16 -15.73 4.09 18.09
C ILE A 16 -14.51 4.96 18.42
N ILE A 17 -14.64 6.26 18.22
CA ILE A 17 -13.62 7.25 18.55
C ILE A 17 -14.16 8.07 19.72
N LYS A 18 -13.43 8.08 20.84
CA LYS A 18 -13.73 8.91 22.00
C LYS A 18 -12.71 10.05 22.09
N GLU A 19 -13.21 11.27 22.05
CA GLU A 19 -12.43 12.51 22.14
C GLU A 19 -13.06 13.41 23.21
N GLY A 20 -12.60 13.28 24.46
CA GLY A 20 -13.21 13.96 25.59
C GLY A 20 -14.64 13.46 25.88
N VAL A 21 -15.62 14.34 25.70
CA VAL A 21 -17.06 14.04 25.84
C VAL A 21 -17.66 13.54 24.52
N ASP A 22 -17.01 13.82 23.38
CA ASP A 22 -17.53 13.46 22.07
C ASP A 22 -17.25 12.00 21.74
N ILE A 23 -18.27 11.34 21.18
CA ILE A 23 -18.22 9.95 20.73
C ILE A 23 -18.66 9.89 19.26
N LEU A 24 -17.74 9.46 18.40
CA LEU A 24 -17.99 9.22 16.98
C LEU A 24 -18.04 7.72 16.71
N MET A 25 -19.15 7.25 16.14
CA MET A 25 -19.35 5.84 15.78
C MET A 25 -19.47 5.69 14.26
N SER A 26 -18.88 4.63 13.72
CA SER A 26 -18.97 4.26 12.31
C SER A 26 -19.13 2.76 12.17
N ASP A 27 -20.10 2.31 11.38
CA ASP A 27 -20.31 0.91 10.99
C ASP A 27 -20.24 0.81 9.46
N VAL A 28 -19.34 -0.03 8.95
CA VAL A 28 -19.09 -0.17 7.52
C VAL A 28 -19.08 -1.65 7.15
N LYS A 29 -19.80 -2.01 6.07
CA LYS A 29 -19.71 -3.34 5.47
C LYS A 29 -18.37 -3.48 4.74
N ILE A 30 -17.62 -4.53 5.08
CA ILE A 30 -16.32 -4.81 4.46
C ILE A 30 -16.59 -5.39 3.08
N SER A 31 -16.04 -4.76 2.05
CA SER A 31 -16.07 -5.32 0.71
C SER A 31 -15.13 -6.52 0.66
N PRO A 32 -15.59 -7.70 0.20
CA PRO A 32 -14.70 -8.83 0.00
C PRO A 32 -13.66 -8.47 -1.07
N VAL A 33 -12.41 -8.85 -0.82
CA VAL A 33 -11.34 -8.70 -1.81
C VAL A 33 -11.64 -9.66 -2.95
N LYS A 34 -11.84 -9.13 -4.17
CA LYS A 34 -11.90 -9.98 -5.37
C LYS A 34 -10.53 -10.63 -5.52
N GLN A 35 -10.48 -11.96 -5.46
CA GLN A 35 -9.25 -12.68 -5.80
C GLN A 35 -8.91 -12.35 -7.25
N ILE A 36 -7.86 -11.56 -7.44
CA ILE A 36 -7.26 -11.37 -8.75
C ILE A 36 -6.69 -12.75 -9.11
N LYS A 37 -7.24 -13.39 -10.14
CA LYS A 37 -6.70 -14.65 -10.65
C LYS A 37 -5.20 -14.41 -10.92
N LYS A 38 -4.36 -15.25 -10.35
CA LYS A 38 -2.92 -15.24 -10.61
C LYS A 38 -2.75 -15.37 -12.12
N LEU A 39 -2.28 -14.30 -12.78
CA LEU A 39 -1.89 -14.38 -14.18
C LEU A 39 -0.80 -15.45 -14.26
N GLU A 40 -1.06 -16.52 -15.03
CA GLU A 40 0.00 -17.44 -15.40
C GLU A 40 1.03 -16.63 -16.16
N VAL A 41 2.26 -16.60 -15.64
CA VAL A 41 3.39 -16.00 -16.33
C VAL A 41 3.66 -16.92 -17.51
N THR A 42 3.08 -16.63 -18.67
CA THR A 42 3.62 -17.13 -19.93
C THR A 42 5.07 -16.70 -19.94
N ASN A 43 5.99 -17.66 -19.98
CA ASN A 43 7.41 -17.39 -20.15
C ASN A 43 7.57 -16.52 -21.39
N VAL A 44 7.68 -15.21 -21.17
CA VAL A 44 8.11 -14.28 -22.19
C VAL A 44 9.55 -14.69 -22.43
N THR A 45 9.83 -15.30 -23.56
CA THR A 45 11.19 -15.38 -24.09
C THR A 45 11.65 -13.94 -24.23
N SER A 46 12.34 -13.44 -23.20
CA SER A 46 12.95 -12.13 -23.23
C SER A 46 14.01 -12.19 -24.31
N ASN A 47 13.70 -11.64 -25.49
CA ASN A 47 14.75 -11.02 -26.28
C ASN A 47 15.34 -9.96 -25.37
N SER A 48 16.50 -10.27 -24.80
CA SER A 48 17.20 -9.43 -23.84
C SER A 48 17.75 -8.22 -24.59
N ASP A 49 16.88 -7.24 -24.83
CA ASP A 49 17.31 -5.89 -25.17
C ASP A 49 17.94 -5.29 -23.92
N ASN A 50 19.22 -5.64 -23.71
CA ASN A 50 20.03 -5.23 -22.56
C ASN A 50 19.96 -3.71 -22.34
N LYS A 51 19.81 -2.94 -23.44
CA LYS A 51 19.63 -1.49 -23.40
C LYS A 51 18.37 -1.03 -22.66
N ILE A 52 17.22 -1.67 -22.89
CA ILE A 52 15.96 -1.33 -22.20
C ILE A 52 16.04 -1.72 -20.73
N ASN A 53 16.64 -2.88 -20.44
CA ASN A 53 16.84 -3.33 -19.06
C ASN A 53 17.78 -2.41 -18.27
N GLU A 54 18.83 -1.90 -18.90
CA GLU A 54 19.74 -0.90 -18.32
C GLU A 54 19.03 0.43 -18.05
N GLU A 55 18.20 0.92 -18.98
CA GLU A 55 17.42 2.15 -18.81
C GLU A 55 16.41 2.02 -17.65
N ILE A 56 15.67 0.91 -17.58
CA ILE A 56 14.72 0.63 -16.50
C ILE A 56 15.45 0.54 -15.16
N THR A 57 16.55 -0.21 -15.10
CA THR A 57 17.34 -0.38 -13.88
C THR A 57 17.93 0.96 -13.42
N GLY A 58 18.45 1.75 -14.36
CA GLY A 58 18.97 3.10 -14.09
C GLY A 58 17.90 4.05 -13.54
N PHE A 59 16.67 3.99 -14.06
CA PHE A 59 15.54 4.78 -13.55
C PHE A 59 15.24 4.43 -12.07
N PHE A 60 15.10 3.15 -11.75
CA PHE A 60 14.77 2.73 -10.39
C PHE A 60 15.89 3.04 -9.40
N ILE A 61 17.14 2.78 -9.75
CA ILE A 61 18.31 3.12 -8.92
C ILE A 61 18.35 4.63 -8.66
N ASN A 62 18.14 5.46 -9.69
CA ASN A 62 18.18 6.90 -9.55
C ASN A 62 17.00 7.43 -8.72
N ALA A 63 15.80 6.89 -8.89
CA ALA A 63 14.63 7.24 -8.10
C ALA A 63 14.80 6.89 -6.61
N VAL A 64 15.34 5.70 -6.33
CA VAL A 64 15.62 5.26 -4.95
C VAL A 64 16.73 6.11 -4.32
N HIS A 65 17.83 6.35 -5.03
CA HIS A 65 18.94 7.17 -4.52
C HIS A 65 18.54 8.63 -4.27
N LYS A 66 17.78 9.25 -5.19
CA LYS A 66 17.29 10.63 -5.00
C LYS A 66 16.36 10.74 -3.80
N ASN A 67 15.44 9.78 -3.62
CA ASN A 67 14.56 9.76 -2.47
C ASN A 67 15.30 9.51 -1.16
N TYR A 68 16.28 8.60 -1.16
CA TYR A 68 17.11 8.33 0.01
C TYR A 68 17.94 9.55 0.44
N LEU A 69 18.60 10.22 -0.52
CA LEU A 69 19.37 11.44 -0.25
C LEU A 69 18.51 12.61 0.21
N ALA A 70 17.35 12.83 -0.43
CA ALA A 70 16.42 13.88 -0.04
C ALA A 70 15.88 13.67 1.39
N ASN A 71 15.66 12.43 1.79
CA ASN A 71 15.21 12.11 3.15
C ASN A 71 16.34 12.18 4.17
N ARG A 72 17.59 11.89 3.79
CA ARG A 72 18.76 11.98 4.68
C ARG A 72 19.16 13.42 5.00
N LEU A 73 18.99 14.37 4.05
CA LEU A 73 19.32 15.79 4.25
C LEU A 73 18.25 16.58 5.02
N ARG A 74 17.12 15.95 5.35
CA ARG A 74 16.02 16.54 6.14
C ARG A 74 16.04 16.16 7.62
N TYR A 75 17.06 15.42 8.06
CA TYR A 75 17.34 15.12 9.47
C TYR A 75 18.64 15.79 9.90
#